data_AF-A0AAE0Q3W8-F1
#
_entry.id   AF-A0AAE0Q3W8-F1
#
_cell.length_a   1.000
_cell.length_b   1.000
_cell.length_c   1.000
_cell.angle_alpha   90.00
_cell.angle_beta   90.00
_cell.angle_gamma   90.00
#
_symmetry.space_group_name_H-M   'P 1'
#
loop_
_entity.id
_entity.type
_entity.pdbx_description
1 polymer ?
#
loop_
_entity_poly.entity_id
_entity_poly.type
_entity_poly.pdbx_seq_one_letter_code
_entity_poly.pdbx_strand_id
1 'polypeptide(L)'
;MCDMSALDNLVANTAYLKAQGGDEKELRKRRQSLALPKPGNCESIRVSVGQDFEALCELQPIGKKLFRLYLNETPEYAVAAQFLDELNDWELAEGAAKDKACTNIINQFCKEGSTSFLSFLSGEALEKCKAVTEKDFKAVMMGKVKEAVRDFLKGKPFTEYMLSPFFDKFLQWKEYEKQPIAEKYFYEFRTLGKGGFGEVCAVQVKNTGQMYACKKLCKKRLKKKQGEKMALLEKKILEKVNSPFIVSLAYAYETKSHLCLVMTLMNGGDLKYHIYNIGEKGIEMKRIVYYTAQITTGMLHLHAMDIVYRDMKPENVLLDSQGQCRLSDLGLAIEIPPGKTSTQKEAQDYR
;
A
#
# COMPACT_ATOMS: atom_id res chain seq x y z
N MET A 1 40.17 9.35 -25.77
CA MET A 1 38.83 8.74 -25.68
C MET A 1 38.12 9.42 -24.54
N CYS A 2 37.14 10.30 -24.82
CA CYS A 2 36.29 10.86 -23.77
C CYS A 2 35.56 9.70 -23.09
N ASP A 3 35.53 9.71 -21.76
CA ASP A 3 34.84 8.72 -20.95
C ASP A 3 33.32 8.87 -21.13
N MET A 4 32.80 8.29 -22.21
CA MET A 4 31.37 8.28 -22.58
C MET A 4 30.51 7.77 -21.41
N SER A 5 31.07 6.91 -20.54
CA SER A 5 30.35 6.38 -19.38
C SER A 5 30.01 7.46 -18.34
N ALA A 6 30.89 8.45 -18.15
CA ALA A 6 30.65 9.55 -17.22
C ALA A 6 29.55 10.50 -17.74
N LEU A 7 29.55 10.75 -19.06
CA LEU A 7 28.53 11.56 -19.71
C LEU A 7 27.16 10.86 -19.70
N ASP A 8 27.12 9.56 -20.01
CA ASP A 8 25.90 8.75 -19.96
C ASP A 8 25.30 8.72 -18.55
N ASN A 9 26.14 8.58 -17.52
CA ASN A 9 25.71 8.63 -16.12
C ASN A 9 25.15 10.01 -15.73
N LEU A 10 25.80 11.10 -16.17
CA LEU A 10 25.34 12.47 -15.89
C LEU A 10 23.99 12.74 -16.57
N VAL A 11 23.83 12.33 -17.83
CA VAL A 11 22.58 12.46 -18.58
C VAL A 11 21.47 11.65 -17.91
N ALA A 12 21.73 10.39 -17.56
CA ALA A 12 20.77 9.53 -16.88
C ALA A 12 20.35 10.08 -15.51
N ASN A 13 21.29 10.63 -14.73
CA ASN A 13 21.00 11.26 -13.44
C ASN A 13 20.17 12.54 -13.60
N THR A 14 20.51 13.39 -14.57
CA THR A 14 19.79 14.65 -14.82
C THR A 14 18.35 14.36 -15.27
N ALA A 15 18.17 13.41 -16.19
CA ALA A 15 16.84 12.98 -16.63
C ALA A 15 16.00 12.40 -15.48
N TYR A 16 16.63 11.61 -14.61
CA TYR A 16 15.98 11.03 -13.44
C TYR A 16 15.55 12.11 -12.43
N LEU A 17 16.41 13.07 -12.09
CA LEU A 17 16.08 14.17 -11.18
C LEU A 17 14.95 15.04 -11.74
N LYS A 18 14.97 15.32 -13.05
CA LYS A 18 13.89 16.05 -13.72
C LYS A 18 12.56 15.28 -13.64
N ALA A 19 12.59 13.96 -13.83
CA ALA A 19 11.40 13.12 -13.74
C ALA A 19 10.79 13.07 -12.33
N GLN A 20 11.62 13.21 -11.28
CA GLN A 20 11.15 13.31 -9.90
C GLN A 20 10.46 14.64 -9.59
N GLY A 21 10.90 15.73 -10.23
CA GLY A 21 10.29 17.06 -10.05
C GLY A 21 8.89 17.20 -10.67
N GLY A 22 8.54 16.33 -11.62
CA GLY A 22 7.24 16.28 -12.29
C GLY A 22 6.94 17.49 -13.19
N ASP A 23 6.21 17.27 -14.29
CA ASP A 23 5.56 18.34 -15.07
C ASP A 23 4.04 18.18 -14.94
N GLU A 24 3.43 18.94 -14.04
CA GLU A 24 1.99 18.84 -13.76
C GLU A 24 1.11 19.11 -15.01
N LYS A 25 1.56 19.98 -15.92
CA LYS A 25 0.81 20.31 -17.14
C LYS A 25 0.82 19.13 -18.10
N GLU A 26 1.98 18.49 -18.27
CA GLU A 26 2.09 17.30 -19.08
C GLU A 26 1.29 16.13 -18.50
N LEU A 27 1.38 15.92 -17.18
CA LEU A 27 0.63 14.88 -16.48
C LEU A 27 -0.88 15.07 -16.56
N ARG A 28 -1.38 16.32 -16.50
CA ARG A 28 -2.80 16.61 -16.67
C ARG A 28 -3.30 16.23 -18.07
N LYS A 29 -2.52 16.54 -19.12
CA LYS A 29 -2.85 16.13 -20.50
C LYS A 29 -2.89 14.60 -20.63
N ARG A 30 -1.89 13.91 -20.06
CA ARG A 30 -1.84 12.44 -20.08
C ARG A 30 -3.02 11.81 -19.34
N ARG A 31 -3.39 12.32 -18.17
CA ARG A 31 -4.58 11.86 -17.42
C ARG A 31 -5.89 12.09 -18.18
N GLN A 32 -6.02 13.20 -18.90
CA GLN A 32 -7.20 13.47 -19.74
C GLN A 32 -7.31 12.50 -20.92
N SER A 33 -6.20 11.91 -21.38
CA SER A 33 -6.22 10.87 -22.41
C SER A 33 -6.60 9.48 -21.88
N LEU A 34 -6.69 9.29 -20.56
CA LEU A 34 -7.15 8.04 -19.97
C LEU A 34 -8.68 7.94 -20.10
N ALA A 35 -9.14 7.17 -21.09
CA ALA A 35 -10.53 6.80 -21.22
C ALA A 35 -10.81 5.51 -20.45
N LEU A 36 -11.78 5.58 -19.53
CA LEU A 36 -12.29 4.37 -18.89
C LEU A 36 -13.17 3.58 -19.87
N PRO A 37 -13.19 2.25 -19.78
CA PRO A 37 -14.08 1.40 -20.57
C PRO A 37 -15.55 1.81 -20.41
N LYS A 38 -16.37 1.61 -21.43
CA LYS A 38 -17.82 1.87 -21.33
C LYS A 38 -18.47 0.91 -20.32
N PRO A 39 -19.54 1.31 -19.61
CA PRO A 39 -20.20 0.45 -18.62
C PRO A 39 -20.60 -0.93 -19.16
N GLY A 40 -21.09 -1.02 -20.40
CA GLY A 40 -21.45 -2.30 -21.03
C GLY A 40 -20.29 -3.29 -21.24
N ASN A 41 -19.04 -2.83 -21.17
CA ASN A 41 -17.87 -3.70 -21.23
C ASN A 41 -17.49 -4.28 -19.86
N CYS A 42 -18.15 -3.86 -18.78
CA CYS A 42 -17.79 -4.21 -17.40
C CYS A 42 -18.65 -5.36 -16.82
N GLU A 43 -19.53 -5.96 -17.62
CA GLU A 43 -20.49 -6.99 -17.16
C GLU A 43 -19.78 -8.25 -16.65
N SER A 44 -18.73 -8.68 -17.36
CA SER A 44 -17.90 -9.82 -16.94
C SER A 44 -17.24 -9.56 -15.58
N ILE A 45 -16.84 -8.31 -15.32
CA ILE A 45 -16.24 -7.91 -14.05
C ILE A 45 -17.24 -7.90 -12.93
N ARG A 46 -18.45 -7.40 -13.17
CA ARG A 46 -19.55 -7.37 -12.19
C ARG A 46 -19.78 -8.76 -11.59
N VAL A 47 -19.72 -9.80 -12.42
CA VAL A 47 -19.82 -11.20 -11.96
C VAL A 47 -18.55 -11.65 -11.20
N SER A 48 -17.35 -11.31 -11.70
CA SER A 48 -16.09 -11.81 -11.13
C SER A 48 -15.66 -11.18 -9.80
N VAL A 49 -16.10 -9.95 -9.52
CA VAL A 49 -15.63 -9.13 -8.38
C VAL A 49 -16.22 -9.59 -7.05
N GLY A 50 -17.31 -10.36 -7.07
CA GLY A 50 -17.99 -10.83 -5.87
C GLY A 50 -18.74 -9.72 -5.13
N GLN A 51 -19.14 -10.00 -3.89
CA GLN A 51 -19.95 -9.12 -3.04
C GLN A 51 -19.34 -8.94 -1.63
N ASP A 52 -18.03 -9.09 -1.51
CA ASP A 52 -17.35 -8.98 -0.22
C ASP A 52 -17.13 -7.50 0.15
N PHE A 53 -17.84 -7.02 1.16
CA PHE A 53 -17.77 -5.61 1.59
C PHE A 53 -16.35 -5.19 1.98
N GLU A 54 -15.63 -6.02 2.73
CA GLU A 54 -14.30 -5.69 3.23
C GLU A 54 -13.31 -5.54 2.06
N ALA A 55 -13.31 -6.49 1.13
CA ALA A 55 -12.49 -6.43 -0.07
C ALA A 55 -12.83 -5.20 -0.92
N LEU A 56 -14.11 -4.88 -1.14
CA LEU A 56 -14.51 -3.83 -2.09
C LEU A 56 -14.47 -2.43 -1.49
N CYS A 57 -14.94 -2.25 -0.26
CA CYS A 57 -15.18 -0.95 0.35
C CYS A 57 -14.16 -0.57 1.43
N GLU A 58 -13.30 -1.48 1.89
CA GLU A 58 -12.32 -1.20 2.95
C GLU A 58 -10.87 -1.40 2.48
N LEU A 59 -10.55 -2.54 1.89
CA LEU A 59 -9.18 -2.90 1.50
C LEU A 59 -8.74 -2.20 0.19
N GLN A 60 -9.65 -1.97 -0.73
CA GLN A 60 -9.36 -1.37 -2.03
C GLN A 60 -9.52 0.16 -2.02
N PRO A 61 -8.45 0.94 -2.26
CA PRO A 61 -8.50 2.40 -2.11
C PRO A 61 -9.55 3.09 -3.00
N ILE A 62 -9.68 2.66 -4.26
CA ILE A 62 -10.67 3.24 -5.19
C ILE A 62 -12.09 2.87 -4.77
N GLY A 63 -12.33 1.62 -4.39
CA GLY A 63 -13.64 1.18 -3.93
C GLY A 63 -14.06 1.84 -2.62
N LYS A 64 -13.15 1.91 -1.63
CA LYS A 64 -13.33 2.69 -0.40
C LYS A 64 -13.67 4.16 -0.69
N LYS A 65 -12.93 4.80 -1.60
CA LYS A 65 -13.20 6.20 -1.97
C LYS A 65 -14.56 6.38 -2.63
N LEU A 66 -14.93 5.53 -3.58
CA LEU A 66 -16.21 5.61 -4.27
C LEU A 66 -17.38 5.30 -3.34
N PHE A 67 -17.22 4.34 -2.43
CA PHE A 67 -18.22 4.07 -1.39
C PHE A 67 -18.38 5.26 -0.45
N ARG A 68 -17.29 5.90 -0.01
CA ARG A 68 -17.36 7.13 0.79
C ARG A 68 -18.05 8.28 0.08
N LEU A 69 -17.76 8.49 -1.21
CA LEU A 69 -18.47 9.50 -2.01
C LEU A 69 -19.96 9.21 -2.08
N TYR A 70 -20.34 7.94 -2.31
CA TYR A 70 -21.72 7.50 -2.30
C TYR A 70 -22.43 7.77 -0.95
N LEU A 71 -21.79 7.43 0.18
CA LEU A 71 -22.35 7.67 1.51
C LEU A 71 -22.55 9.17 1.77
N ASN A 72 -21.63 10.03 1.33
CA ASN A 72 -21.72 11.47 1.52
C ASN A 72 -22.81 12.12 0.63
N GLU A 73 -23.10 11.55 -0.54
CA GLU A 73 -24.20 12.01 -1.41
C GLU A 73 -25.58 11.47 -0.98
N THR A 74 -25.62 10.52 -0.05
CA THR A 74 -26.86 9.91 0.45
C THR A 74 -27.13 10.36 1.89
N PRO A 75 -28.06 11.30 2.14
CA PRO A 75 -28.29 11.87 3.47
C PRO A 75 -28.55 10.84 4.57
N GLU A 76 -29.19 9.70 4.23
CA GLU A 76 -29.45 8.59 5.15
C GLU A 76 -28.17 7.98 5.74
N TYR A 77 -27.06 8.02 5.00
CA TYR A 77 -25.81 7.34 5.35
C TYR A 77 -24.64 8.29 5.67
N ALA A 78 -24.80 9.59 5.37
CA ALA A 78 -23.77 10.59 5.57
C ALA A 78 -23.26 10.65 7.02
N VAL A 79 -24.16 10.49 8.00
CA VAL A 79 -23.81 10.48 9.44
C VAL A 79 -22.86 9.32 9.78
N ALA A 80 -23.08 8.14 9.21
CA ALA A 80 -22.21 6.97 9.44
C ALA A 80 -20.81 7.19 8.86
N ALA A 81 -20.72 7.80 7.67
CA ALA A 81 -19.44 8.14 7.06
C ALA A 81 -18.69 9.18 7.92
N GLN A 82 -19.37 10.27 8.28
CA GLN A 82 -18.79 11.34 9.08
C GLN A 82 -18.28 10.83 10.43
N PHE A 83 -19.05 10.00 11.13
CA PHE A 83 -18.62 9.37 12.38
C PHE A 83 -17.31 8.59 12.22
N LEU A 84 -17.21 7.77 11.19
CA LEU A 84 -16.00 6.98 10.96
C LEU A 84 -14.79 7.85 10.59
N ASP A 85 -14.99 8.97 9.90
CA ASP A 85 -13.92 9.90 9.57
C ASP A 85 -13.42 10.64 10.82
N GLU A 86 -14.34 11.18 11.63
CA GLU A 86 -13.99 11.83 12.90
C GLU A 86 -13.34 10.85 13.89
N LEU A 87 -13.80 9.59 13.93
CA LEU A 87 -13.20 8.55 14.78
C LEU A 87 -11.77 8.20 14.34
N ASN A 88 -11.50 8.14 13.03
CA ASN A 88 -10.15 7.92 12.51
C ASN A 88 -9.24 9.13 12.82
N ASP A 89 -9.74 10.35 12.65
CA ASP A 89 -8.99 11.57 12.97
C ASP A 89 -8.66 11.65 14.47
N TRP A 90 -9.60 11.25 15.33
CA TRP A 90 -9.37 11.12 16.77
C TRP A 90 -8.30 10.07 17.10
N GLU A 91 -8.30 8.93 16.41
CA GLU A 91 -7.30 7.87 16.61
C GLU A 91 -5.88 8.40 16.37
N LEU A 92 -5.72 9.25 15.34
CA LEU A 92 -4.47 9.88 14.92
C LEU A 92 -4.10 11.15 15.72
N ALA A 93 -5.05 11.76 16.43
CA ALA A 93 -4.80 12.97 17.22
C ALA A 93 -4.03 12.68 18.52
N GLU A 94 -3.28 13.69 18.98
CA GLU A 94 -2.49 13.64 20.22
C GLU A 94 -2.77 14.84 21.14
N GLY A 95 -2.56 14.65 22.44
CA GLY A 95 -2.72 15.68 23.47
C GLY A 95 -4.11 16.34 23.47
N ALA A 96 -4.14 17.67 23.66
CA ALA A 96 -5.38 18.44 23.77
C ALA A 96 -6.29 18.34 22.54
N ALA A 97 -5.74 18.08 21.34
CA ALA A 97 -6.54 17.87 20.14
C ALA A 97 -7.34 16.56 20.22
N LYS A 98 -6.73 15.51 20.81
CA LYS A 98 -7.38 14.21 21.02
C LYS A 98 -8.53 14.33 22.01
N ASP A 99 -8.32 15.06 23.12
CA ASP A 99 -9.34 15.28 24.14
C ASP A 99 -10.53 16.07 23.56
N LYS A 100 -10.24 17.15 22.83
CA LYS A 100 -11.28 17.93 22.14
C LYS A 100 -12.06 17.10 21.12
N ALA A 101 -11.38 16.28 20.32
CA ALA A 101 -12.04 15.39 19.35
C ALA A 101 -12.93 14.36 20.05
N CYS A 102 -12.50 13.80 21.19
CA CYS A 102 -13.32 12.90 22.01
C CYS A 102 -14.63 13.57 22.44
N THR A 103 -14.54 14.74 23.08
CA THR A 103 -15.73 15.48 23.54
C THR A 103 -16.66 15.85 22.38
N ASN A 104 -16.10 16.23 21.23
CA ASN A 104 -16.88 16.54 20.03
C ASN A 104 -17.66 15.32 19.52
N ILE A 105 -17.00 14.17 19.37
CA ILE A 105 -17.63 12.94 18.88
C ILE A 105 -18.78 12.52 19.81
N ILE A 106 -18.57 12.58 21.14
CA ILE A 106 -19.63 12.26 22.12
C ILE A 106 -20.84 13.20 21.92
N ASN A 107 -20.59 14.51 21.87
CA ASN A 107 -21.65 15.49 21.75
C ASN A 107 -22.44 15.37 20.44
N GLN A 108 -21.74 15.06 19.35
CA GLN A 108 -22.31 15.06 18.01
C GLN A 108 -23.01 13.75 17.67
N PHE A 109 -22.45 12.60 18.04
CA PHE A 109 -22.94 11.29 17.58
C PHE A 109 -23.70 10.50 18.64
N CYS A 110 -23.53 10.81 19.92
CA CYS A 110 -24.06 10.00 21.02
C CYS A 110 -25.25 10.64 21.75
N LYS A 111 -25.49 11.94 21.55
CA LYS A 111 -26.60 12.65 22.18
C LYS A 111 -27.85 12.62 21.30
N GLU A 112 -28.97 12.15 21.83
CA GLU A 112 -30.24 12.04 21.10
C GLU A 112 -30.75 13.37 20.53
N GLY A 113 -30.41 14.50 21.16
CA GLY A 113 -30.77 15.83 20.66
C GLY A 113 -29.90 16.33 19.50
N SER A 114 -28.88 15.57 19.09
CA SER A 114 -28.02 15.93 17.96
C SER A 114 -28.64 15.51 16.63
N THR A 115 -28.50 16.35 15.61
CA THR A 115 -28.89 16.01 14.23
C THR A 115 -28.05 14.88 13.62
N SER A 116 -26.86 14.64 14.16
CA SER A 116 -25.93 13.58 13.74
C SER A 116 -25.95 12.39 14.71
N PHE A 117 -26.99 12.27 15.55
CA PHE A 117 -27.13 11.12 16.42
C PHE A 117 -27.17 9.82 15.61
N LEU A 118 -26.45 8.79 16.07
CA LEU A 118 -26.35 7.49 15.41
C LEU A 118 -27.64 6.65 15.62
N SER A 119 -28.76 7.18 15.11
CA SER A 119 -30.10 6.62 15.28
C SER A 119 -30.30 5.26 14.60
N PHE A 120 -29.45 4.91 13.64
CA PHE A 120 -29.46 3.62 12.97
C PHE A 120 -28.84 2.48 13.81
N LEU A 121 -28.16 2.82 14.92
CA LEU A 121 -27.68 1.81 15.87
C LEU A 121 -28.86 1.21 16.65
N SER A 122 -28.72 -0.05 17.05
CA SER A 122 -29.73 -0.76 17.84
C SER A 122 -29.09 -1.64 18.92
N GLY A 123 -29.90 -2.07 19.90
CA GLY A 123 -29.49 -2.99 20.95
C GLY A 123 -28.35 -2.45 21.83
N GLU A 124 -27.42 -3.34 22.20
CA GLU A 124 -26.32 -3.03 23.12
C GLU A 124 -25.41 -1.89 22.63
N ALA A 125 -25.20 -1.78 21.31
CA ALA A 125 -24.35 -0.74 20.74
C ALA A 125 -24.93 0.66 20.93
N LEU A 126 -26.26 0.80 20.80
CA LEU A 126 -26.98 2.06 21.02
C LEU A 126 -26.92 2.47 22.49
N GLU A 127 -27.19 1.54 23.42
CA GLU A 127 -27.15 1.80 24.85
C GLU A 127 -25.75 2.23 25.31
N LYS A 128 -24.71 1.53 24.83
CA LYS A 128 -23.32 1.91 25.11
C LYS A 128 -22.92 3.24 24.47
N CYS A 129 -23.41 3.54 23.27
CA CYS A 129 -23.19 4.81 22.61
C CYS A 129 -23.76 5.96 23.46
N LYS A 130 -25.01 5.84 23.94
CA LYS A 130 -25.66 6.87 24.77
C LYS A 130 -24.99 7.06 26.13
N ALA A 131 -24.52 5.98 26.75
CA ALA A 131 -23.92 6.00 28.08
C ALA A 131 -22.41 6.32 28.08
N VAL A 132 -21.79 6.52 26.92
CA VAL A 132 -20.34 6.69 26.79
C VAL A 132 -19.85 7.92 27.53
N THR A 133 -18.70 7.80 28.19
CA THR A 133 -17.97 8.89 28.82
C THR A 133 -16.57 9.01 28.23
N GLU A 134 -15.85 10.09 28.55
CA GLU A 134 -14.46 10.25 28.08
C GLU A 134 -13.52 9.15 28.59
N LYS A 135 -13.83 8.52 29.74
CA LYS A 135 -12.99 7.48 30.35
C LYS A 135 -13.03 6.15 29.60
N ASP A 136 -14.20 5.77 29.10
CA ASP A 136 -14.44 4.51 28.39
C ASP A 136 -14.57 4.68 26.88
N PHE A 137 -14.50 5.91 26.39
CA PHE A 137 -14.64 6.29 24.98
C PHE A 137 -13.86 5.37 24.04
N LYS A 138 -12.55 5.18 24.26
CA LYS A 138 -11.71 4.36 23.37
C LYS A 138 -12.24 2.93 23.25
N ALA A 139 -12.59 2.31 24.38
CA ALA A 139 -13.05 0.92 24.40
C ALA A 139 -14.43 0.76 23.77
N VAL A 140 -15.34 1.70 24.03
CA VAL A 140 -16.70 1.69 23.48
C VAL A 140 -16.70 1.99 21.98
N MET A 141 -16.02 3.07 21.57
CA MET A 141 -16.03 3.53 20.19
C MET A 141 -15.26 2.61 19.26
N MET A 142 -14.03 2.19 19.63
CA MET A 142 -13.22 1.32 18.77
C MET A 142 -13.64 -0.15 18.81
N GLY A 143 -14.47 -0.54 19.78
CA GLY A 143 -15.08 -1.85 19.84
C GLY A 143 -16.50 -1.83 19.29
N LYS A 144 -17.48 -1.93 20.20
CA LYS A 144 -18.89 -2.20 19.88
C LYS A 144 -19.53 -1.19 18.93
N VAL A 145 -19.25 0.10 19.07
CA VAL A 145 -19.88 1.12 18.22
C VAL A 145 -19.34 1.07 16.80
N LYS A 146 -18.00 1.05 16.61
CA LYS A 146 -17.39 0.92 15.28
C LYS A 146 -17.79 -0.38 14.58
N GLU A 147 -17.88 -1.50 15.30
CA GLU A 147 -18.40 -2.76 14.77
C GLU A 147 -19.85 -2.62 14.30
N ALA A 148 -20.74 -2.06 15.13
CA ALA A 148 -22.14 -1.89 14.77
C ALA A 148 -22.35 -0.93 13.58
N VAL A 149 -21.57 0.15 13.49
CA VAL A 149 -21.58 1.03 12.31
C VAL A 149 -21.09 0.28 11.06
N ARG A 150 -20.04 -0.53 11.19
CA ARG A 150 -19.53 -1.36 10.09
C ARG A 150 -20.58 -2.37 9.62
N ASP A 151 -21.30 -3.00 10.54
CA ASP A 151 -22.37 -3.95 10.21
C ASP A 151 -23.58 -3.28 9.56
N PHE A 152 -23.95 -2.08 10.02
CA PHE A 152 -24.94 -1.25 9.32
C PHE A 152 -24.52 -0.97 7.87
N LEU A 153 -23.28 -0.52 7.65
CA LEU A 153 -22.76 -0.21 6.32
C LEU A 153 -22.71 -1.43 5.39
N LYS A 154 -22.43 -2.63 5.93
CA LYS A 154 -22.46 -3.91 5.20
C LYS A 154 -23.85 -4.31 4.71
N GLY A 155 -24.90 -3.80 5.35
CA GLY A 155 -26.28 -4.15 5.02
C GLY A 155 -26.87 -3.36 3.85
N LYS A 156 -27.93 -2.61 4.13
CA LYS A 156 -28.65 -1.79 3.15
C LYS A 156 -27.75 -0.81 2.37
N PRO A 157 -26.84 -0.03 3.02
CA PRO A 157 -25.99 0.93 2.32
C PRO A 157 -25.10 0.29 1.26
N PHE A 158 -24.48 -0.86 1.56
CA PHE A 158 -23.64 -1.57 0.61
C PHE A 158 -24.45 -2.16 -0.56
N THR A 159 -25.64 -2.71 -0.28
CA THR A 159 -26.51 -3.28 -1.31
C THR A 159 -26.96 -2.20 -2.30
N GLU A 160 -27.34 -1.02 -1.80
CA GLU A 160 -27.72 0.12 -2.63
C GLU A 160 -26.53 0.72 -3.37
N TYR A 161 -25.34 0.79 -2.74
CA TYR A 161 -24.11 1.19 -3.40
C TYR A 161 -23.83 0.33 -4.64
N MET A 162 -23.98 -0.99 -4.55
CA MET A 162 -23.75 -1.90 -5.68
C MET A 162 -24.69 -1.69 -6.88
N LEU A 163 -25.85 -1.08 -6.65
CA LEU A 163 -26.82 -0.69 -7.69
C LEU A 163 -26.62 0.75 -8.17
N SER A 164 -25.74 1.52 -7.50
CA SER A 164 -25.50 2.92 -7.80
C SER A 164 -24.51 3.14 -8.95
N PRO A 165 -24.54 4.32 -9.61
CA PRO A 165 -23.53 4.72 -10.59
C PRO A 165 -22.10 4.77 -10.03
N PHE A 166 -21.92 4.88 -8.71
CA PHE A 166 -20.59 4.83 -8.09
C PHE A 166 -19.94 3.45 -8.20
N PHE A 167 -20.75 2.40 -8.11
CA PHE A 167 -20.25 1.04 -8.28
C PHE A 167 -20.00 0.75 -9.77
N ASP A 168 -20.82 1.24 -10.69
CA ASP A 168 -20.49 1.20 -12.12
C ASP A 168 -19.13 1.85 -12.40
N LYS A 169 -18.87 2.99 -11.76
CA LYS A 169 -17.57 3.67 -11.88
C LYS A 169 -16.43 2.83 -11.31
N PHE A 170 -16.66 2.12 -10.21
CA PHE A 170 -15.69 1.18 -9.65
C PHE A 170 -15.39 0.03 -10.62
N LEU A 171 -16.43 -0.55 -11.25
CA LEU A 171 -16.28 -1.62 -12.23
C LEU A 171 -15.48 -1.16 -13.46
N GLN A 172 -15.70 0.08 -13.93
CA GLN A 172 -14.87 0.67 -15.00
C GLN A 172 -13.39 0.76 -14.61
N TRP A 173 -13.08 1.15 -13.38
CA TRP A 173 -11.71 1.15 -12.87
C TRP A 173 -11.12 -0.24 -12.78
N LYS A 174 -11.93 -1.24 -12.39
CA LYS A 174 -11.52 -2.65 -12.38
C LYS A 174 -11.24 -3.21 -13.76
N GLU A 175 -12.03 -2.84 -14.76
CA GLU A 175 -11.77 -3.24 -16.15
C GLU A 175 -10.50 -2.61 -16.69
N TYR A 176 -10.26 -1.35 -16.32
CA TYR A 176 -9.02 -0.67 -16.65
C TYR A 176 -7.80 -1.30 -15.96
N GLU A 177 -7.93 -1.73 -14.70
CA GLU A 177 -6.86 -2.39 -13.93
C GLU A 177 -6.43 -3.74 -14.55
N LYS A 178 -7.36 -4.50 -15.15
CA LYS A 178 -7.06 -5.82 -15.76
C LYS A 178 -6.26 -5.75 -17.07
N GLN A 179 -6.03 -4.56 -17.62
CA GLN A 179 -5.33 -4.42 -18.89
C GLN A 179 -3.90 -4.99 -18.81
N PRO A 180 -3.43 -5.71 -19.85
CA PRO A 180 -2.13 -6.37 -19.81
C PRO A 180 -1.01 -5.34 -19.70
N ILE A 181 -0.16 -5.50 -18.69
CA ILE A 181 0.99 -4.64 -18.44
C ILE A 181 2.20 -5.14 -19.23
N ALA A 182 2.92 -4.21 -19.83
CA ALA A 182 4.09 -4.47 -20.67
C ALA A 182 5.11 -3.31 -20.56
N GLU A 183 6.34 -3.58 -21.01
CA GLU A 183 7.46 -2.63 -20.99
C GLU A 183 7.13 -1.26 -21.61
N LYS A 184 6.27 -1.23 -22.65
CA LYS A 184 5.88 0.00 -23.36
C LYS A 184 5.23 1.07 -22.46
N TYR A 185 4.70 0.70 -21.29
CA TYR A 185 4.05 1.62 -20.35
C TYR A 185 5.03 2.30 -19.38
N PHE A 186 6.31 2.00 -19.48
CA PHE A 186 7.34 2.54 -18.59
C PHE A 186 8.39 3.33 -19.38
N TYR A 187 8.84 4.44 -18.82
CA TYR A 187 10.15 5.03 -19.16
C TYR A 187 11.18 4.46 -18.20
N GLU A 188 12.30 4.01 -18.73
CA GLU A 188 13.43 3.53 -17.94
C GLU A 188 14.48 4.63 -17.80
N PHE A 189 15.06 4.71 -16.60
CA PHE A 189 16.10 5.66 -16.23
C PHE A 189 17.34 4.90 -15.75
N ARG A 190 18.11 5.51 -14.85
CA ARG A 190 19.35 4.95 -14.32
C ARG A 190 19.17 3.63 -13.58
N THR A 191 20.22 2.81 -13.60
CA THR A 191 20.37 1.66 -12.71
C THR A 191 20.58 2.14 -11.27
N LEU A 192 19.84 1.54 -10.34
CA LEU A 192 19.91 1.79 -8.90
C LEU A 192 20.79 0.77 -8.18
N GLY A 193 20.82 -0.47 -8.67
CA GLY A 193 21.62 -1.54 -8.09
C GLY A 193 21.75 -2.76 -9.00
N LYS A 194 22.72 -3.62 -8.72
CA LYS A 194 22.93 -4.89 -9.43
C LYS A 194 22.87 -6.04 -8.43
N GLY A 195 22.15 -7.10 -8.79
CA GLY A 195 21.93 -8.26 -7.94
C GLY A 195 22.30 -9.58 -8.61
N GLY A 196 22.17 -10.68 -7.87
CA GLY A 196 22.61 -12.01 -8.32
C GLY A 196 21.92 -12.55 -9.58
N PHE A 197 20.70 -12.07 -9.87
CA PHE A 197 19.87 -12.49 -11.01
C PHE A 197 19.67 -11.42 -12.08
N GLY A 198 20.16 -10.19 -11.86
CA GLY A 198 19.95 -9.08 -12.79
C GLY A 198 20.22 -7.73 -12.14
N GLU A 199 19.37 -6.76 -12.41
CA GLU A 199 19.56 -5.37 -11.97
C GLU A 199 18.25 -4.72 -11.56
N VAL A 200 18.37 -3.61 -10.85
CA VAL A 200 17.26 -2.75 -10.46
C VAL A 200 17.46 -1.39 -11.13
N CYS A 201 16.48 -0.89 -11.88
CA CYS A 201 16.52 0.44 -12.47
C CYS A 201 15.33 1.29 -12.02
N ALA A 202 15.47 2.61 -12.06
CA ALA A 202 14.36 3.51 -11.85
C ALA A 202 13.47 3.52 -13.11
N VAL A 203 12.16 3.47 -12.91
CA VAL A 203 11.17 3.56 -14.00
C VAL A 203 10.07 4.56 -13.66
N GLN A 204 9.46 5.14 -14.69
CA GLN A 204 8.28 6.00 -14.56
C GLN A 204 7.12 5.41 -15.35
N VAL A 205 5.95 5.30 -14.72
CA VAL A 205 4.72 4.96 -15.45
C VAL A 205 4.36 6.12 -16.38
N LYS A 206 4.30 5.88 -17.68
CA LYS A 206 4.10 6.94 -18.68
C LYS A 206 2.82 7.73 -18.42
N ASN A 207 1.72 7.06 -18.10
CA ASN A 207 0.41 7.70 -18.01
C ASN A 207 0.21 8.49 -16.69
N THR A 208 0.83 8.05 -15.59
CA THR A 208 0.63 8.66 -14.27
C THR A 208 1.77 9.56 -13.82
N GLY A 209 2.97 9.41 -14.42
CA GLY A 209 4.20 10.06 -13.98
C GLY A 209 4.81 9.45 -12.72
N GLN A 210 4.19 8.41 -12.17
CA GLN A 210 4.63 7.82 -10.90
C GLN A 210 5.96 7.09 -11.09
N MET A 211 6.91 7.41 -10.21
CA MET A 211 8.23 6.78 -10.17
C MET A 211 8.20 5.49 -9.36
N TYR A 212 8.90 4.47 -9.84
CA TYR A 212 9.06 3.15 -9.24
C TYR A 212 10.49 2.62 -9.44
N ALA A 213 10.83 1.55 -8.71
CA ALA A 213 11.97 0.70 -9.00
C ALA A 213 11.50 -0.52 -9.81
N CYS A 214 12.28 -0.95 -10.80
CA CYS A 214 12.00 -2.15 -11.59
C CYS A 214 13.14 -3.15 -11.38
N LYS A 215 12.87 -4.23 -10.62
CA LYS A 215 13.78 -5.36 -10.44
C LYS A 215 13.64 -6.27 -11.66
N LYS A 216 14.66 -6.28 -12.51
CA LYS A 216 14.74 -7.08 -13.73
C LYS A 216 15.54 -8.35 -13.48
N LEU A 217 14.87 -9.49 -13.52
CA LEU A 217 15.47 -10.81 -13.30
C LEU A 217 15.70 -11.49 -14.67
N CYS A 218 16.97 -11.76 -15.02
CA CYS A 218 17.33 -12.36 -16.30
C CYS A 218 16.87 -13.82 -16.36
N LYS A 219 16.02 -14.18 -17.33
CA LYS A 219 15.45 -15.53 -17.49
C LYS A 219 16.54 -16.60 -17.65
N LYS A 220 17.61 -16.30 -18.39
CA LYS A 220 18.75 -17.22 -18.56
C LYS A 220 19.50 -17.44 -17.24
N ARG A 221 19.70 -16.40 -16.44
CA ARG A 221 20.39 -16.49 -15.14
C ARG A 221 19.54 -17.23 -14.11
N LEU A 222 18.23 -16.96 -14.07
CA LEU A 222 17.28 -17.69 -13.23
C LEU A 222 17.37 -19.19 -13.51
N LYS A 223 17.25 -19.59 -14.78
CA LYS A 223 17.34 -21.00 -15.19
C LYS A 223 18.68 -21.64 -14.84
N LYS A 224 19.78 -20.93 -15.05
CA LYS A 224 21.14 -21.44 -14.74
C LYS A 224 21.33 -21.71 -13.24
N LYS A 225 20.74 -20.86 -12.38
CA LYS A 225 20.89 -20.91 -10.92
C LYS A 225 19.69 -21.57 -10.21
N GLN A 226 18.75 -22.16 -10.96
CA GLN A 226 17.52 -22.76 -10.42
C GLN A 226 16.70 -21.81 -9.53
N GLY A 227 16.71 -20.51 -9.87
CA GLY A 227 16.09 -19.44 -9.08
C GLY A 227 14.60 -19.18 -9.36
N GLU A 228 13.95 -20.00 -10.20
CA GLU A 228 12.56 -19.77 -10.65
C GLU A 228 11.56 -19.80 -9.49
N LYS A 229 11.71 -20.77 -8.57
CA LYS A 229 10.85 -20.88 -7.39
C LYS A 229 10.99 -19.66 -6.47
N MET A 230 12.22 -19.21 -6.28
CA MET A 230 12.56 -18.04 -5.46
C MET A 230 11.93 -16.76 -6.04
N ALA A 231 12.06 -16.55 -7.36
CA ALA A 231 11.47 -15.39 -8.03
C ALA A 231 9.93 -15.39 -7.97
N LEU A 232 9.29 -16.56 -8.14
CA LEU A 232 7.85 -16.69 -8.03
C LEU A 232 7.36 -16.47 -6.59
N LEU A 233 8.10 -16.96 -5.60
CA LEU A 233 7.80 -16.78 -4.18
C LEU A 233 7.88 -15.30 -3.80
N GLU A 234 8.95 -14.61 -4.20
CA GLU A 234 9.10 -13.17 -3.98
C GLU A 234 7.91 -12.38 -4.54
N LYS A 235 7.51 -12.67 -5.79
CA LYS A 235 6.33 -12.04 -6.41
C LYS A 235 5.05 -12.29 -5.61
N LYS A 236 4.81 -13.53 -5.18
CA LYS A 236 3.58 -13.91 -4.45
C LYS A 236 3.51 -13.25 -3.07
N ILE A 237 4.63 -13.18 -2.36
CA ILE A 237 4.68 -12.53 -1.05
C ILE A 237 4.44 -11.03 -1.21
N LEU A 238 5.15 -10.38 -2.15
CA LEU A 238 5.00 -8.95 -2.40
C LEU A 238 3.60 -8.55 -2.89
N GLU A 239 2.87 -9.44 -3.56
CA GLU A 239 1.48 -9.23 -3.99
C GLU A 239 0.48 -9.27 -2.84
N LYS A 240 0.76 -10.07 -1.80
CA LYS A 240 -0.10 -10.18 -0.61
C LYS A 240 0.18 -9.09 0.42
N VAL A 241 1.46 -8.74 0.60
CA VAL A 241 1.92 -7.86 1.68
C VAL A 241 1.54 -6.41 1.40
N ASN A 242 0.85 -5.78 2.35
CA ASN A 242 0.47 -4.37 2.28
C ASN A 242 0.84 -3.65 3.58
N SER A 243 2.08 -3.17 3.65
CA SER A 243 2.63 -2.47 4.81
C SER A 243 3.41 -1.22 4.40
N PRO A 244 3.31 -0.10 5.15
CA PRO A 244 4.14 1.07 4.91
C PRO A 244 5.63 0.81 5.16
N PHE A 245 6.00 -0.27 5.84
CA PHE A 245 7.39 -0.60 6.20
C PHE A 245 7.98 -1.75 5.37
N ILE A 246 7.31 -2.11 4.27
CA ILE A 246 7.77 -3.12 3.31
C ILE A 246 7.58 -2.52 1.91
N VAL A 247 8.50 -2.79 0.99
CA VAL A 247 8.32 -2.39 -0.41
C VAL A 247 7.09 -3.07 -0.99
N SER A 248 6.24 -2.32 -1.69
CA SER A 248 5.02 -2.83 -2.29
C SER A 248 5.25 -3.12 -3.77
N LEU A 249 4.69 -4.21 -4.27
CA LEU A 249 4.64 -4.50 -5.71
C LEU A 249 3.45 -3.78 -6.35
N ALA A 250 3.73 -2.99 -7.38
CA ALA A 250 2.70 -2.31 -8.17
C ALA A 250 2.39 -3.06 -9.47
N TYR A 251 3.40 -3.62 -10.14
CA TYR A 251 3.23 -4.35 -11.39
C TYR A 251 4.19 -5.52 -11.49
N ALA A 252 3.75 -6.61 -12.12
CA ALA A 252 4.62 -7.68 -12.59
C ALA A 252 4.37 -7.91 -14.08
N TYR A 253 5.45 -7.97 -14.88
CA TYR A 253 5.37 -8.28 -16.30
C TYR A 253 6.62 -9.01 -16.75
N GLU A 254 6.61 -9.51 -17.99
CA GLU A 254 7.79 -10.13 -18.60
C GLU A 254 8.18 -9.46 -19.91
N THR A 255 9.46 -9.61 -20.26
CA THR A 255 9.98 -9.28 -21.58
C THR A 255 10.54 -10.56 -22.22
N LYS A 256 11.09 -10.44 -23.42
CA LYS A 256 11.76 -11.57 -24.10
C LYS A 256 12.88 -12.19 -23.23
N SER A 257 13.56 -11.39 -22.41
CA SER A 257 14.76 -11.81 -21.67
C SER A 257 14.66 -11.70 -20.15
N HIS A 258 13.66 -10.99 -19.60
CA HIS A 258 13.56 -10.72 -18.17
C HIS A 258 12.15 -10.97 -17.61
N LEU A 259 12.09 -11.28 -16.32
CA LEU A 259 10.90 -11.06 -15.48
C LEU A 259 11.09 -9.73 -14.75
N CYS A 260 10.07 -8.91 -14.68
CA CYS A 260 10.14 -7.55 -14.14
C CYS A 260 9.15 -7.38 -12.99
N LEU A 261 9.67 -6.97 -11.83
CA LEU A 261 8.87 -6.59 -10.66
C LEU A 261 9.00 -5.08 -10.46
N VAL A 262 7.90 -4.34 -10.66
CA VAL A 262 7.84 -2.90 -10.46
C VAL A 262 7.32 -2.63 -9.06
N MET A 263 8.17 -2.03 -8.22
CA MET A 263 7.96 -1.89 -6.78
C MET A 263 8.26 -0.48 -6.31
N THR A 264 7.88 -0.17 -5.05
CA THR A 264 8.14 1.12 -4.40
C THR A 264 9.59 1.57 -4.62
N LEU A 265 9.76 2.81 -5.10
CA LEU A 265 11.08 3.40 -5.30
C LEU A 265 11.62 3.96 -3.97
N MET A 266 12.80 3.48 -3.58
CA MET A 266 13.49 3.89 -2.35
C MET A 266 14.74 4.71 -2.70
N ASN A 267 14.60 6.03 -2.71
CA ASN A 267 15.63 6.95 -3.23
C ASN A 267 16.77 7.23 -2.24
N GLY A 268 16.59 6.91 -0.96
CA GLY A 268 17.54 7.17 0.11
C GLY A 268 18.69 6.17 0.18
N GLY A 269 18.69 5.13 -0.65
CA GLY A 269 19.69 4.05 -0.60
C GLY A 269 19.45 3.06 0.55
N ASP A 270 20.38 2.13 0.72
CA ASP A 270 20.31 1.09 1.76
C ASP A 270 20.98 1.53 3.08
N LEU A 271 20.56 0.93 4.19
CA LEU A 271 21.04 1.27 5.52
C LEU A 271 22.53 0.95 5.69
N LYS A 272 23.09 -0.02 4.95
CA LYS A 272 24.54 -0.28 4.96
C LYS A 272 25.31 0.95 4.50
N TYR A 273 24.91 1.59 3.39
CA TYR A 273 25.54 2.82 2.92
C TYR A 273 25.49 3.91 4.00
N HIS A 274 24.34 4.06 4.68
CA HIS A 274 24.21 5.04 5.78
C HIS A 274 25.10 4.73 6.99
N ILE A 275 25.36 3.46 7.30
CA ILE A 275 26.22 3.06 8.42
C ILE A 275 27.70 3.27 8.12
N TYR A 276 28.15 2.97 6.89
CA TYR A 276 29.58 2.85 6.59
C TYR A 276 30.13 3.96 5.69
N ASN A 277 29.29 4.68 4.95
CA ASN A 277 29.72 5.61 3.90
C ASN A 277 29.25 7.06 4.12
N ILE A 278 28.45 7.33 5.15
CA ILE A 278 27.99 8.67 5.50
C ILE A 278 28.63 9.11 6.81
N GLY A 279 29.52 10.12 6.73
CA GLY A 279 30.14 10.71 7.92
C GLY A 279 30.99 9.72 8.71
N GLU A 280 30.88 9.77 10.04
CA GLU A 280 31.51 8.80 10.93
C GLU A 280 30.77 7.46 10.91
N LYS A 281 31.52 6.37 10.99
CA LYS A 281 30.96 5.01 10.98
C LYS A 281 29.95 4.82 12.11
N GLY A 282 28.73 4.44 11.76
CA GLY A 282 27.63 4.22 12.69
C GLY A 282 26.46 5.17 12.45
N ILE A 283 25.46 5.11 13.33
CA ILE A 283 24.27 5.97 13.27
C ILE A 283 23.96 6.43 14.70
N GLU A 284 23.51 7.68 14.87
CA GLU A 284 23.09 8.21 16.17
C GLU A 284 21.98 7.37 16.81
N MET A 285 22.01 7.21 18.13
CA MET A 285 21.04 6.41 18.89
C MET A 285 19.57 6.78 18.58
N LYS A 286 19.23 8.07 18.44
CA LYS A 286 17.87 8.49 18.10
C LYS A 286 17.39 7.92 16.76
N ARG A 287 18.27 7.91 15.76
CA ARG A 287 17.98 7.31 14.44
C ARG A 287 17.92 5.78 14.52
N ILE A 288 18.78 5.15 15.33
CA ILE A 288 18.71 3.71 15.57
C ILE A 288 17.33 3.32 16.12
N VAL A 289 16.84 4.00 17.16
CA VAL A 289 15.52 3.75 17.74
C VAL A 289 14.42 3.94 16.70
N TYR A 290 14.48 5.01 15.91
CA TYR A 290 13.51 5.32 14.85
C TYR A 290 13.46 4.21 13.77
N TYR A 291 14.60 3.80 13.23
CA TYR A 291 14.64 2.73 12.22
C TYR A 291 14.26 1.37 12.81
N THR A 292 14.67 1.07 14.03
CA THR A 292 14.32 -0.19 14.71
C THR A 292 12.81 -0.30 14.90
N ALA A 293 12.11 0.78 15.27
CA ALA A 293 10.66 0.78 15.40
C ALA A 293 9.96 0.48 14.05
N GLN A 294 10.43 1.08 12.96
CA GLN A 294 9.88 0.86 11.61
C GLN A 294 10.15 -0.56 11.11
N ILE A 295 11.39 -1.03 11.23
CA ILE A 295 11.79 -2.41 10.89
C ILE A 295 10.96 -3.41 11.69
N THR A 296 10.80 -3.20 12.99
CA THR A 296 10.01 -4.07 13.87
C THR A 296 8.55 -4.12 13.42
N THR A 297 7.98 -2.98 13.04
CA THR A 297 6.59 -2.93 12.55
C THR A 297 6.44 -3.66 11.21
N GLY A 298 7.41 -3.55 10.30
CA GLY A 298 7.46 -4.36 9.08
C GLY A 298 7.53 -5.86 9.38
N MET A 299 8.40 -6.28 10.31
CA MET A 299 8.53 -7.67 10.73
C MET A 299 7.24 -8.21 11.36
N LEU A 300 6.61 -7.44 12.24
CA LEU A 300 5.33 -7.80 12.87
C LEU A 300 4.23 -8.00 11.81
N HIS A 301 4.20 -7.17 10.78
CA HIS A 301 3.24 -7.33 9.68
C HIS A 301 3.47 -8.63 8.91
N LEU A 302 4.71 -8.99 8.58
CA LEU A 302 5.02 -10.27 7.94
C LEU A 302 4.61 -11.44 8.84
N HIS A 303 4.94 -11.39 10.13
CA HIS A 303 4.60 -12.44 11.08
C HIS A 303 3.10 -12.60 11.28
N ALA A 304 2.31 -11.52 11.26
CA ALA A 304 0.85 -11.57 11.33
C ALA A 304 0.22 -12.27 10.11
N MET A 305 0.98 -12.41 9.02
CA MET A 305 0.60 -13.14 7.81
C MET A 305 1.29 -14.52 7.72
N ASP A 306 1.85 -15.01 8.83
CA ASP A 306 2.62 -16.26 8.90
C ASP A 306 3.85 -16.28 7.97
N ILE A 307 4.41 -15.11 7.62
CA ILE A 307 5.57 -15.00 6.74
C ILE A 307 6.83 -14.72 7.55
N VAL A 308 7.87 -15.54 7.38
CA VAL A 308 9.21 -15.32 7.98
C VAL A 308 10.15 -14.73 6.93
N TYR A 309 10.74 -13.57 7.22
CA TYR A 309 11.59 -12.84 6.28
C TYR A 309 12.93 -13.51 5.95
N ARG A 310 13.61 -14.08 6.96
CA ARG A 310 14.89 -14.82 6.87
C ARG A 310 16.13 -14.09 6.31
N ASP A 311 16.02 -12.86 5.79
CA ASP A 311 17.17 -12.13 5.22
C ASP A 311 17.32 -10.71 5.79
N MET A 312 17.18 -10.56 7.11
CA MET A 312 17.36 -9.27 7.77
C MET A 312 18.85 -8.89 7.84
N LYS A 313 19.24 -7.92 7.02
CA LYS A 313 20.57 -7.29 7.00
C LYS A 313 20.49 -5.81 6.55
N PRO A 314 21.47 -4.95 6.89
CA PRO A 314 21.42 -3.53 6.53
C PRO A 314 21.27 -3.25 5.02
N GLU A 315 21.76 -4.13 4.15
CA GLU A 315 21.58 -4.03 2.70
C GLU A 315 20.12 -4.06 2.25
N ASN A 316 19.24 -4.74 3.01
CA ASN A 316 17.85 -4.93 2.63
C ASN A 316 16.89 -3.95 3.29
N VAL A 317 17.39 -3.04 4.13
CA VAL A 317 16.61 -1.94 4.71
C VAL A 317 16.87 -0.70 3.87
N LEU A 318 15.86 -0.26 3.12
CA LEU A 318 15.97 0.86 2.20
C LEU A 318 15.29 2.10 2.75
N LEU A 319 15.83 3.28 2.44
CA LEU A 319 15.26 4.57 2.85
C LEU A 319 14.55 5.25 1.68
N ASP A 320 13.42 5.89 1.94
CA ASP A 320 12.76 6.77 0.98
C ASP A 320 13.27 8.22 1.09
N SER A 321 12.70 9.13 0.29
CA SER A 321 13.08 10.55 0.30
C SER A 321 12.68 11.30 1.58
N GLN A 322 11.79 10.73 2.41
CA GLN A 322 11.39 11.26 3.70
C GLN A 322 12.19 10.63 4.86
N GLY A 323 13.13 9.73 4.55
CA GLY A 323 13.93 9.03 5.54
C GLY A 323 13.19 7.92 6.27
N GLN A 324 12.07 7.42 5.74
CA GLN A 324 11.39 6.24 6.28
C GLN A 324 12.02 4.96 5.73
N CYS A 325 12.17 3.95 6.58
CA CYS A 325 12.70 2.65 6.23
C CYS A 325 11.62 1.69 5.73
N ARG A 326 11.96 0.91 4.71
CA ARG A 326 11.19 -0.27 4.30
C ARG A 326 12.09 -1.48 4.11
N LEU A 327 11.58 -2.64 4.49
CA LEU A 327 12.17 -3.93 4.17
C LEU A 327 12.00 -4.23 2.67
N SER A 328 13.03 -4.79 2.07
CA SER A 328 13.10 -5.15 0.66
C SER A 328 13.67 -6.56 0.45
N ASP A 329 13.71 -7.04 -0.79
CA ASP A 329 14.27 -8.36 -1.17
C ASP A 329 13.68 -9.55 -0.38
N LEU A 330 12.45 -9.93 -0.71
CA LEU A 330 11.72 -11.04 -0.07
C LEU A 330 12.04 -12.41 -0.69
N GLY A 331 13.13 -12.52 -1.45
CA GLY A 331 13.50 -13.75 -2.16
C GLY A 331 13.72 -14.97 -1.25
N LEU A 332 14.16 -14.75 -0.01
CA LEU A 332 14.37 -15.81 0.97
C LEU A 332 13.21 -15.97 1.96
N ALA A 333 12.16 -15.15 1.87
CA ALA A 333 11.04 -15.24 2.78
C ALA A 333 10.21 -16.51 2.52
N ILE A 334 9.55 -17.04 3.57
CA ILE A 334 8.67 -18.21 3.47
C ILE A 334 7.36 -17.97 4.20
N GLU A 335 6.29 -18.57 3.68
CA GLU A 335 4.98 -18.63 4.33
C GLU A 335 4.90 -19.94 5.14
N ILE A 336 4.65 -19.84 6.44
CA ILE A 336 4.51 -20.97 7.35
C ILE A 336 3.08 -21.52 7.22
N PRO A 337 2.90 -22.81 6.88
CA PRO A 337 1.57 -23.40 6.88
C PRO A 337 0.98 -23.44 8.30
N PRO A 338 -0.35 -23.25 8.46
CA PRO A 338 -1.00 -23.26 9.77
C PRO A 338 -0.64 -24.52 10.58
N GLY A 339 -0.26 -24.33 11.84
CA GLY A 339 0.06 -25.43 12.76
C GLY A 339 1.38 -26.16 12.48
N LYS A 340 2.22 -25.68 11.56
CA LYS A 340 3.55 -26.25 11.30
C LYS A 340 4.67 -25.36 11.85
N THR A 341 5.75 -26.00 12.31
CA THR A 341 6.99 -25.31 12.63
C THR A 341 7.96 -25.47 11.46
N SER A 342 8.54 -24.37 10.98
CA SER A 342 9.61 -24.43 9.98
C SER A 342 10.97 -24.47 10.67
N THR A 343 11.66 -25.60 10.60
CA THR A 343 13.01 -25.80 11.20
C THR A 343 14.12 -25.82 10.16
N GLN A 344 13.80 -25.60 8.87
CA GLN A 344 14.80 -25.66 7.80
C GLN A 344 15.71 -24.42 7.79
N LYS A 345 16.98 -24.63 8.14
CA LYS A 345 18.09 -23.75 7.77
C LYS A 345 18.34 -23.88 6.26
N GLU A 346 17.62 -23.15 5.42
CA GLU A 346 17.94 -23.06 3.96
C GLU A 346 19.08 -22.07 3.66
N ALA A 347 20.03 -21.87 4.58
CA ALA A 347 21.09 -20.87 4.43
C ALA A 347 22.41 -21.41 3.85
N GLN A 348 22.45 -22.64 3.33
CA GLN A 348 23.72 -23.23 2.84
C GLN A 348 23.80 -23.56 1.34
N ASP A 349 22.71 -23.55 0.57
CA ASP A 349 22.75 -23.98 -0.84
C ASP A 349 22.82 -22.86 -1.89
N TYR A 350 23.00 -21.59 -1.48
CA TYR A 350 22.97 -20.44 -2.39
C TYR A 350 24.16 -19.47 -2.26
N ARG A 351 25.39 -19.99 -2.13
CA ARG A 351 26.61 -19.18 -2.33
C ARG A 351 27.13 -19.27 -3.76
#